data_AF-A0A9X3ZGP1-F1
#
_entry.id   AF-A0A9X3ZGP1-F1
#
_cell.length_a   1.000
_cell.length_b   1.000
_cell.length_c   1.000
_cell.angle_alpha   90.00
_cell.angle_beta   90.00
_cell.angle_gamma   90.00
#
_symmetry.space_group_name_H-M   'P 1'
#
loop_
_entity.id
_entity.type
_entity.pdbx_description
1 polymer ?
#
loop_
_entity_poly.entity_id
_entity_poly.type
_entity_poly.pdbx_seq_one_letter_code
_entity_poly.pdbx_strand_id
1 'polypeptide(L)'
;MYIPFLVFLVAVSLGAVLGPMIVPQDKFDRIIDELPDTLRAAWAKTEIIEDLLTYRPDRLTTASTKRIKPRQPSPVPLAVGIPVGTWLYKCNVEEASETSCSVTHQVSDQGKVNFSWRIEMDPQGGYSAIWRAATGIRIDQGLVLEAGSDDTLSLDFRSCVDRYCETTASLDPKLVGTLLTTDRITATVHDTQDRPVTYSIDVNGLATGLRMLDDERNSI
;
A
#
# COMPACT_ATOMS: atom_id res chain seq x y z
N MET A 1 16.54 -26.85 19.58
CA MET A 1 16.69 -27.82 18.48
C MET A 1 15.69 -27.44 17.39
N TYR A 2 16.09 -26.53 16.50
CA TYR A 2 15.27 -25.89 15.46
C TYR A 2 15.86 -26.28 14.09
N ILE A 3 15.38 -27.35 13.46
CA ILE A 3 15.90 -27.83 12.16
C ILE A 3 14.82 -28.13 11.09
N PRO A 4 13.47 -28.14 11.31
CA PRO A 4 12.58 -28.58 10.22
C PRO A 4 12.19 -27.49 9.20
N PHE A 5 12.43 -26.20 9.46
CA PHE A 5 11.92 -25.13 8.57
C PHE A 5 12.86 -24.74 7.42
N LEU A 6 14.17 -25.01 7.54
CA LEU A 6 15.15 -24.55 6.56
C LEU A 6 15.20 -25.43 5.28
N VAL A 7 14.71 -26.66 5.33
CA VAL A 7 14.73 -27.59 4.18
C VAL A 7 13.61 -27.28 3.17
N PHE A 8 12.48 -26.72 3.62
CA PHE A 8 11.36 -26.42 2.72
C PHE A 8 11.62 -25.19 1.82
N LEU A 9 12.48 -24.26 2.25
CA LEU A 9 12.76 -23.02 1.50
C LEU A 9 13.75 -23.20 0.35
N VAL A 10 14.61 -24.22 0.39
CA VAL A 10 15.56 -24.51 -0.70
C VAL A 10 14.88 -25.23 -1.87
N ALA A 11 13.84 -26.04 -1.62
CA ALA A 11 13.15 -26.78 -2.68
C ALA A 11 12.27 -25.90 -3.60
N VAL A 12 11.74 -24.77 -3.09
CA VAL A 12 10.84 -23.90 -3.87
C VAL A 12 11.60 -22.80 -4.63
N SER A 13 12.81 -22.44 -4.20
CA SER A 13 13.58 -21.34 -4.81
C SER A 13 14.41 -21.76 -6.04
N LEU A 14 14.60 -23.06 -6.29
CA LEU A 14 15.27 -23.56 -7.51
C LEU A 14 14.34 -23.64 -8.74
N GLY A 15 13.03 -23.47 -8.57
CA GLY A 15 12.06 -23.60 -9.66
C GLY A 15 11.84 -22.35 -10.52
N ALA A 16 12.38 -21.19 -10.14
CA ALA A 16 11.97 -19.91 -10.74
C ALA A 16 13.02 -19.23 -11.65
N VAL A 17 14.25 -19.73 -11.74
CA VAL A 17 15.33 -19.07 -12.52
C VAL A 17 15.76 -19.86 -13.76
N LEU A 18 15.29 -21.10 -13.92
CA LEU A 18 15.54 -21.87 -15.12
C LEU A 18 14.32 -21.76 -16.03
N GLY A 19 14.47 -21.06 -17.16
CA GLY A 19 13.61 -21.29 -18.32
C GLY A 19 13.58 -22.79 -18.66
N PRO A 20 12.64 -23.27 -19.50
CA PRO A 20 12.42 -24.70 -19.73
C PRO A 20 13.64 -25.34 -20.41
N MET A 21 14.69 -25.63 -19.63
CA MET A 21 15.72 -26.57 -19.99
C MET A 21 15.05 -27.92 -19.91
N ILE A 22 14.83 -28.49 -21.09
CA ILE A 22 14.47 -29.89 -21.26
C ILE A 22 15.64 -30.69 -20.68
N VAL A 23 15.56 -31.03 -19.40
CA VAL A 23 16.49 -31.95 -18.77
C VAL A 23 16.21 -33.33 -19.38
N PRO A 24 17.21 -34.01 -19.96
CA PRO A 24 17.05 -35.37 -20.46
C PRO A 24 16.51 -36.28 -19.35
N GLN A 25 15.45 -37.03 -19.65
CA GLN A 25 14.67 -37.77 -18.66
C GLN A 25 15.53 -38.76 -17.85
N ASP A 26 16.55 -39.35 -18.48
CA ASP A 26 17.51 -40.28 -17.88
C ASP A 26 18.34 -39.66 -16.74
N LYS A 27 18.53 -38.34 -16.78
CA LYS A 27 19.30 -37.62 -15.75
C LYS A 27 18.45 -37.30 -14.53
N PHE A 28 17.14 -37.18 -14.72
CA PHE A 28 16.19 -36.89 -13.65
C PHE A 28 15.91 -38.13 -12.81
N ASP A 29 15.75 -39.29 -13.45
CA ASP A 29 15.55 -40.58 -12.76
C ASP A 29 16.72 -40.90 -11.81
N ARG A 30 17.95 -40.59 -12.24
CA ARG A 30 19.15 -40.81 -11.43
C ARG A 30 19.21 -39.94 -10.17
N ILE A 31 18.68 -38.72 -10.23
CA ILE A 31 18.60 -37.81 -9.08
C ILE A 31 17.56 -38.33 -8.07
N ILE A 32 16.46 -38.90 -8.54
CA ILE A 32 15.42 -39.49 -7.67
C ILE A 32 15.96 -40.72 -6.94
N ASP A 33 16.78 -41.53 -7.60
CA ASP A 33 17.37 -42.74 -6.99
C ASP A 33 18.37 -42.45 -5.86
N GLU A 34 18.96 -41.25 -5.84
CA GLU A 34 19.88 -40.80 -4.78
C GLU A 34 19.15 -40.16 -3.58
N LEU A 35 17.84 -39.95 -3.65
CA LEU A 35 17.08 -39.35 -2.55
C LEU A 35 16.96 -40.31 -1.34
N PRO A 36 17.05 -39.81 -0.10
CA PRO A 36 16.71 -40.59 1.10
C PRO A 36 15.31 -41.19 1.01
N ASP A 37 15.11 -42.39 1.57
CA ASP A 37 13.85 -43.14 1.49
C ASP A 37 12.63 -42.34 1.98
N THR A 38 12.83 -41.46 2.97
CA THR A 38 11.79 -40.58 3.50
C THR A 38 11.31 -39.52 2.51
N LEU A 39 12.20 -39.05 1.63
CA LEU A 39 11.87 -38.11 0.56
C LEU A 39 11.27 -38.82 -0.65
N ARG A 40 11.74 -40.03 -0.99
CA ARG A 40 11.10 -40.87 -2.01
C ARG A 40 9.65 -41.20 -1.66
N ALA A 41 9.37 -41.51 -0.39
CA ALA A 41 8.01 -41.76 0.09
C ALA A 41 7.11 -40.50 0.05
N ALA A 42 7.68 -39.31 0.23
CA ALA A 42 6.95 -38.05 0.09
C ALA A 42 6.68 -37.70 -1.38
N TRP A 43 7.63 -37.99 -2.27
CA TRP A 43 7.53 -37.75 -3.72
C TRP A 43 6.52 -38.69 -4.40
N ALA A 44 6.46 -39.96 -3.98
CA ALA A 44 5.42 -40.90 -4.43
C ALA A 44 4.00 -40.49 -3.99
N LYS A 45 3.87 -39.69 -2.91
CA LYS A 45 2.56 -39.16 -2.47
C LYS A 45 2.10 -37.92 -3.25
N THR A 46 2.96 -37.35 -4.10
CA THR A 46 2.62 -36.22 -4.98
C THR A 46 2.08 -36.65 -6.36
N GLU A 47 1.69 -37.92 -6.55
CA GLU A 47 0.97 -38.41 -7.75
C GLU A 47 -0.41 -37.72 -8.00
N ILE A 48 -0.78 -36.70 -7.21
CA ILE A 48 -1.89 -35.78 -7.47
C ILE A 48 -1.51 -34.71 -8.53
N ILE A 49 -0.59 -35.03 -9.46
CA ILE A 49 -0.17 -34.12 -10.54
C ILE A 49 -0.49 -34.71 -11.94
N GLU A 50 -0.82 -35.99 -12.08
CA GLU A 50 -1.27 -36.52 -13.38
C GLU A 50 -2.70 -36.06 -13.74
N ASP A 51 -3.56 -35.77 -12.76
CA ASP A 51 -4.91 -35.23 -13.01
C ASP A 51 -4.90 -33.76 -13.46
N LEU A 52 -3.80 -33.03 -13.27
CA LEU A 52 -3.63 -31.68 -13.79
C LEU A 52 -3.20 -31.67 -15.27
N LEU A 53 -2.59 -32.75 -15.76
CA LEU A 53 -2.15 -32.88 -17.14
C LEU A 53 -3.24 -33.45 -18.08
N THR A 54 -4.31 -34.01 -17.52
CA THR A 54 -5.50 -34.46 -18.27
C THR A 54 -6.65 -33.46 -18.26
N TYR A 55 -6.47 -32.26 -17.69
CA TYR A 55 -7.43 -31.17 -17.79
C TYR A 55 -7.63 -30.78 -19.27
N ARG A 56 -8.59 -31.43 -19.92
CA ARG A 56 -9.16 -30.98 -21.18
C ARG A 56 -9.71 -29.58 -20.92
N PRO A 57 -9.29 -28.54 -21.66
CA PRO A 57 -10.01 -27.29 -21.65
C PRO A 57 -11.40 -27.59 -22.20
N ASP A 58 -12.37 -27.79 -21.32
CA ASP A 58 -13.77 -27.72 -21.71
C ASP A 58 -13.95 -26.40 -22.43
N ARG A 59 -14.51 -26.52 -23.65
CA ARG A 59 -14.63 -25.45 -24.64
C ARG A 59 -14.76 -24.11 -23.97
N LEU A 60 -13.80 -23.22 -24.27
CA LEU A 60 -13.90 -21.78 -24.07
C LEU A 60 -15.26 -21.34 -24.64
N THR A 61 -16.27 -21.36 -23.77
CA THR A 61 -17.58 -20.84 -24.07
C THR A 61 -17.32 -19.38 -24.27
N THR A 62 -17.52 -18.90 -25.50
CA THR A 62 -17.29 -17.52 -25.94
C THR A 62 -17.75 -16.59 -24.84
N ALA A 63 -16.77 -16.09 -24.09
CA ALA A 63 -17.00 -15.37 -22.86
C ALA A 63 -17.91 -14.19 -23.20
N SER A 64 -19.10 -14.19 -22.58
CA SER A 64 -20.03 -13.07 -22.63
C SER A 64 -19.22 -11.81 -22.37
N THR A 65 -19.03 -11.01 -23.41
CA THR A 65 -18.21 -9.81 -23.39
C THR A 65 -19.02 -8.75 -22.67
N LYS A 66 -19.16 -8.90 -21.35
CA LYS A 66 -19.75 -7.89 -20.48
C LYS A 66 -18.88 -6.67 -20.67
N ARG A 67 -19.37 -5.69 -21.43
CA ARG A 67 -18.67 -4.45 -21.78
C ARG A 67 -18.18 -3.83 -20.47
N ILE A 68 -16.89 -4.00 -20.18
CA ILE A 68 -16.28 -3.41 -18.99
C ILE A 68 -16.33 -1.91 -19.25
N LYS A 69 -17.23 -1.21 -18.54
CA LYS A 69 -17.29 0.25 -18.58
C LYS A 69 -15.90 0.73 -18.12
N PRO A 70 -15.19 1.54 -18.93
CA PRO A 70 -13.90 2.08 -18.52
C PRO A 70 -14.05 2.73 -17.14
N ARG A 71 -13.32 2.23 -16.15
CA ARG A 71 -13.35 2.80 -14.80
C ARG A 71 -12.64 4.16 -14.90
N GLN A 72 -13.39 5.23 -14.75
CA GLN A 72 -12.81 6.58 -14.73
C GLN A 72 -11.79 6.63 -13.59
N PRO A 73 -10.56 7.11 -13.84
CA PRO A 73 -9.50 7.10 -12.85
C PRO A 73 -9.87 7.99 -11.65
N SER A 74 -9.40 7.61 -10.45
CA SER A 74 -9.55 8.42 -9.24
C SER A 74 -8.91 9.80 -9.42
N PRO A 75 -9.51 10.88 -8.89
CA PRO A 75 -8.91 12.21 -8.92
C PRO A 75 -7.54 12.25 -8.22
N VAL A 76 -7.48 11.75 -6.98
CA VAL A 76 -6.24 11.61 -6.23
C VAL A 76 -5.62 10.22 -6.51
N PRO A 77 -4.30 10.11 -6.69
CA PRO A 77 -3.64 8.82 -6.88
C PRO A 77 -3.92 7.85 -5.73
N LEU A 78 -4.16 6.57 -6.04
CA LEU A 78 -4.36 5.53 -5.04
C LEU A 78 -3.02 5.24 -4.33
N ALA A 79 -3.04 5.21 -3.00
CA ALA A 79 -1.89 4.82 -2.21
C ALA A 79 -1.82 3.28 -2.12
N VAL A 80 -0.60 2.75 -2.07
CA VAL A 80 -0.33 1.32 -1.90
C VAL A 80 0.66 1.17 -0.76
N GLY A 81 0.38 0.27 0.17
CA GLY A 81 1.21 0.04 1.35
C GLY A 81 0.68 -1.09 2.21
N ILE A 82 1.38 -1.35 3.31
CA ILE A 82 0.98 -2.27 4.36
C ILE A 82 -0.13 -1.59 5.18
N PRO A 83 -1.31 -2.22 5.34
CA PRO A 83 -2.39 -1.63 6.11
C PRO A 83 -2.04 -1.57 7.61
N VAL A 84 -2.33 -0.43 8.21
CA VAL A 84 -2.20 -0.14 9.65
C VAL A 84 -3.50 0.55 10.06
N GLY A 85 -4.49 -0.23 10.49
CA GLY A 85 -5.85 0.29 10.66
C GLY A 85 -6.44 0.76 9.33
N THR A 86 -6.86 2.03 9.25
CA THR A 86 -7.33 2.69 8.02
C THR A 86 -6.22 3.41 7.25
N TRP A 87 -4.99 3.38 7.78
CA TRP A 87 -3.81 3.99 7.18
C TRP A 87 -2.99 2.95 6.40
N LEU A 88 -2.15 3.44 5.50
CA LEU A 88 -1.23 2.62 4.69
C LEU A 88 0.21 3.07 4.96
N TYR A 89 1.04 2.18 5.49
CA TYR A 89 2.47 2.37 5.68
C TYR A 89 3.25 1.92 4.43
N LYS A 90 4.19 2.72 3.96
CA LYS A 90 5.03 2.38 2.80
C LYS A 90 6.40 3.02 2.93
N CYS A 91 7.45 2.23 2.69
CA CYS A 91 8.80 2.72 2.46
C CYS A 91 9.18 2.60 0.99
N ASN A 92 9.79 3.64 0.45
CA ASN A 92 10.45 3.59 -0.86
C ASN A 92 11.94 3.49 -0.61
N VAL A 93 12.56 2.47 -1.20
CA VAL A 93 14.02 2.38 -1.30
C VAL A 93 14.39 3.06 -2.62
N GLU A 94 14.90 4.29 -2.56
CA GLU A 94 15.47 4.94 -3.74
C GLU A 94 16.91 4.44 -3.97
N GLU A 95 17.34 4.37 -5.23
CA GLU A 95 18.64 3.82 -5.64
C GLU A 95 19.85 4.56 -5.02
N ALA A 96 19.63 5.72 -4.39
CA ALA A 96 20.64 6.59 -3.78
C ALA A 96 20.67 6.56 -2.23
N SER A 97 20.24 5.46 -1.60
CA SER A 97 20.46 5.09 -0.19
C SER A 97 19.59 5.72 0.91
N GLU A 98 18.69 6.66 0.61
CA GLU A 98 17.75 7.16 1.61
C GLU A 98 16.41 6.41 1.50
N THR A 99 16.11 5.61 2.52
CA THR A 99 14.80 4.96 2.64
C THR A 99 13.80 6.00 3.14
N SER A 100 12.84 6.37 2.29
CA SER A 100 11.77 7.29 2.68
C SER A 100 10.49 6.52 3.02
N CYS A 101 10.08 6.58 4.28
CA CYS A 101 8.84 5.96 4.74
C CYS A 101 7.73 7.00 4.91
N SER A 102 6.50 6.56 4.70
CA SER A 102 5.31 7.40 4.84
C SER A 102 4.11 6.58 5.33
N VAL A 103 3.18 7.27 5.98
CA VAL A 103 1.84 6.76 6.30
C VAL A 103 0.80 7.58 5.58
N THR A 104 -0.17 6.92 4.95
CA THR A 104 -1.17 7.59 4.12
C THR A 104 -2.58 7.15 4.48
N HIS A 105 -3.47 8.12 4.70
CA HIS A 105 -4.91 7.91 4.77
C HIS A 105 -5.58 8.41 3.48
N GLN A 106 -6.61 7.71 3.01
CA GLN A 106 -7.34 8.08 1.81
C GLN A 106 -8.85 8.04 2.04
N VAL A 107 -9.54 9.12 1.69
CA VAL A 107 -11.01 9.17 1.71
C VAL A 107 -11.51 8.95 0.29
N SER A 108 -12.34 7.93 0.14
CA SER A 108 -12.92 7.53 -1.13
C SER A 108 -14.43 7.76 -1.15
N ASP A 109 -14.93 8.26 -2.26
CA ASP A 109 -16.37 8.31 -2.56
C ASP A 109 -16.62 7.57 -3.89
N GLN A 110 -17.65 6.71 -3.90
CA GLN A 110 -18.00 5.87 -5.06
C GLN A 110 -16.81 5.10 -5.66
N GLY A 111 -15.88 4.66 -4.81
CA GLY A 111 -14.69 3.91 -5.21
C GLY A 111 -13.61 4.74 -5.93
N LYS A 112 -13.63 6.07 -5.77
CA LYS A 112 -12.61 7.01 -6.22
C LYS A 112 -12.04 7.79 -5.03
N VAL A 113 -10.73 7.94 -4.98
CA VAL A 113 -10.06 8.73 -3.93
C VAL A 113 -10.22 10.23 -4.25
N ASN A 114 -10.89 10.95 -3.37
CA ASN A 114 -11.11 12.40 -3.52
C ASN A 114 -10.25 13.21 -2.56
N PHE A 115 -9.68 12.56 -1.54
CA PHE A 115 -8.78 13.19 -0.59
C PHE A 115 -7.72 12.19 -0.11
N SER A 116 -6.49 12.65 0.07
CA SER A 116 -5.44 11.89 0.73
C SER A 116 -4.64 12.77 1.67
N TRP A 117 -4.22 12.20 2.79
CA TRP A 117 -3.26 12.79 3.70
C TRP A 117 -2.11 11.82 3.89
N ARG A 118 -0.91 12.26 3.48
CA ARG A 118 0.34 11.52 3.64
C ARG A 118 1.20 12.22 4.67
N ILE A 119 1.77 11.47 5.60
CA ILE A 119 2.73 11.95 6.59
C ILE A 119 4.04 11.20 6.37
N GLU A 120 5.15 11.93 6.37
CA GLU A 120 6.51 11.42 6.23
C GLU A 120 7.40 12.10 7.27
N MET A 121 8.57 11.50 7.56
CA MET A 121 9.58 12.16 8.38
C MET A 121 10.22 13.29 7.58
N ASP A 122 10.42 14.45 8.21
CA ASP A 122 11.26 15.48 7.63
C ASP A 122 12.76 15.22 7.93
N PRO A 123 13.69 15.79 7.14
CA PRO A 123 15.13 15.63 7.38
C PRO A 123 15.64 16.21 8.71
N GLN A 124 14.83 17.00 9.41
CA GLN A 124 15.15 17.62 10.69
C GLN A 124 14.64 16.77 11.89
N GLY A 125 14.02 15.63 11.62
CA GLY A 125 13.50 14.71 12.62
C GLY A 125 12.08 14.99 13.10
N GLY A 126 11.38 15.96 12.50
CA GLY A 126 9.94 16.18 12.66
C GLY A 126 9.12 15.40 11.64
N TYR A 127 7.83 15.75 11.51
CA TYR A 127 6.96 15.20 10.47
C TYR A 127 6.60 16.28 9.46
N SER A 128 6.63 15.91 8.19
CA SER A 128 6.04 16.65 7.08
C SER A 128 4.74 15.97 6.66
N ALA A 129 3.73 16.76 6.34
CA ALA A 129 2.46 16.27 5.83
C ALA A 129 2.14 16.88 4.47
N ILE A 130 1.52 16.06 3.63
CA ILE A 130 1.06 16.41 2.29
C ILE A 130 -0.41 16.05 2.20
N TRP A 131 -1.22 17.04 1.89
CA TRP A 131 -2.65 16.89 1.65
C TRP A 131 -2.92 17.05 0.17
N ARG A 132 -3.76 16.17 -0.36
CA ARG A 132 -4.28 16.27 -1.73
C ARG A 132 -5.78 16.19 -1.70
N ALA A 133 -6.43 17.16 -2.34
CA ALA A 133 -7.87 17.17 -2.55
C ALA A 133 -8.16 17.18 -4.06
N ALA A 134 -9.24 16.54 -4.49
CA ALA A 134 -9.69 16.61 -5.87
C ALA A 134 -9.84 18.07 -6.35
N THR A 135 -9.66 18.30 -7.66
CA THR A 135 -9.94 19.61 -8.26
C THR A 135 -11.43 19.98 -8.18
N GLY A 136 -11.77 21.21 -8.57
CA GLY A 136 -13.13 21.75 -8.38
C GLY A 136 -13.31 22.43 -7.02
N ILE A 137 -12.20 22.87 -6.42
CA ILE A 137 -12.15 23.57 -5.13
C ILE A 137 -11.59 24.98 -5.29
N ARG A 138 -11.90 25.84 -4.32
CA ARG A 138 -11.35 27.18 -4.17
C ARG A 138 -9.97 27.12 -3.54
N ILE A 139 -8.98 27.51 -4.34
CA ILE A 139 -7.57 27.56 -3.93
C ILE A 139 -7.37 28.68 -2.89
N ASP A 140 -8.09 29.79 -3.04
CA ASP A 140 -7.99 30.99 -2.19
C ASP A 140 -8.55 30.79 -0.77
N GLN A 141 -9.34 29.74 -0.55
CA GLN A 141 -9.83 29.35 0.78
C GLN A 141 -8.95 28.30 1.46
N GLY A 142 -8.01 27.70 0.72
CA GLY A 142 -7.13 26.67 1.24
C GLY A 142 -7.86 25.42 1.75
N LEU A 143 -7.18 24.73 2.67
CA LEU A 143 -7.65 23.58 3.41
C LEU A 143 -7.63 23.91 4.90
N VAL A 144 -8.69 23.55 5.61
CA VAL A 144 -8.80 23.69 7.06
C VAL A 144 -8.82 22.30 7.67
N LEU A 145 -7.79 21.97 8.44
CA LEU A 145 -7.70 20.75 9.22
C LEU A 145 -8.13 21.04 10.65
N GLU A 146 -9.05 20.25 11.18
CA GLU A 146 -9.52 20.31 12.56
C GLU A 146 -9.19 18.98 13.24
N ALA A 147 -8.50 19.05 14.37
CA ALA A 147 -8.17 17.89 15.20
C ALA A 147 -8.61 18.18 16.64
N GLY A 148 -9.71 17.55 17.07
CA GLY A 148 -10.31 17.84 18.37
C GLY A 148 -11.13 19.13 18.38
N SER A 149 -11.28 19.77 19.55
CA SER A 149 -12.16 20.94 19.74
C SER A 149 -11.52 22.28 19.43
N ASP A 150 -10.20 22.42 19.59
CA ASP A 150 -9.56 23.74 19.69
C ASP A 150 -8.35 23.95 18.76
N ASP A 151 -7.85 22.89 18.11
CA ASP A 151 -6.72 23.00 17.19
C ASP A 151 -7.21 22.96 15.73
N THR A 152 -7.09 24.12 15.08
CA THR A 152 -7.36 24.30 13.64
C THR A 152 -6.06 24.69 12.93
N LEU A 153 -5.76 24.00 11.83
CA LEU A 153 -4.64 24.30 10.95
C LEU A 153 -5.19 24.70 9.57
N SER A 154 -5.01 25.96 9.20
CA SER A 154 -5.34 26.48 7.87
C SER A 154 -4.11 26.43 6.96
N LEU A 155 -4.29 25.88 5.77
CA LEU A 155 -3.22 25.60 4.81
C LEU A 155 -3.59 26.11 3.42
N ASP A 156 -2.74 26.95 2.84
CA ASP A 156 -2.94 27.40 1.46
C ASP A 156 -2.54 26.29 0.49
N PHE A 157 -3.32 26.11 -0.59
CA PHE A 157 -2.92 25.21 -1.66
C PHE A 157 -1.70 25.78 -2.40
N ARG A 158 -0.65 24.96 -2.53
CA ARG A 158 0.60 25.37 -3.18
C ARG A 158 0.54 25.21 -4.69
N SER A 159 -0.14 24.17 -5.17
CA SER A 159 -0.26 23.86 -6.58
C SER A 159 -1.51 23.04 -6.85
N CYS A 160 -1.95 23.07 -8.12
CA CYS A 160 -2.93 22.13 -8.63
C CYS A 160 -2.40 21.54 -9.94
N VAL A 161 -2.59 20.24 -10.09
CA VAL A 161 -2.43 19.52 -11.36
C VAL A 161 -3.80 19.10 -11.87
N ASP A 162 -3.87 18.45 -13.03
CA ASP A 162 -5.13 18.13 -13.74
C ASP A 162 -6.27 17.57 -12.88
N ARG A 163 -5.95 16.84 -11.81
CA ARG A 163 -6.95 16.09 -11.02
C ARG A 163 -6.97 16.38 -9.53
N TYR A 164 -5.96 17.07 -8.98
CA TYR A 164 -5.90 17.39 -7.56
C TYR A 164 -5.12 18.67 -7.30
N CYS A 165 -5.44 19.30 -6.18
CA CYS A 165 -4.65 20.36 -5.58
C CYS A 165 -3.91 19.81 -4.38
N GLU A 166 -2.68 20.28 -4.13
CA GLU A 166 -1.87 19.84 -3.01
C GLU A 166 -1.33 20.99 -2.17
N THR A 167 -1.17 20.71 -0.88
CA THR A 167 -0.49 21.57 0.09
C THR A 167 0.38 20.73 0.99
N THR A 168 1.38 21.37 1.60
CA THR A 168 2.40 20.72 2.43
C THR A 168 2.68 21.57 3.65
N ALA A 169 2.85 20.96 4.81
CA ALA A 169 3.25 21.66 6.04
C ALA A 169 4.00 20.72 6.98
N SER A 170 4.90 21.28 7.78
CA SER A 170 5.46 20.59 8.93
C SER A 170 4.39 20.46 10.01
N LEU A 171 4.31 19.28 10.64
CA LEU A 171 3.47 19.06 11.80
C LEU A 171 4.29 19.38 13.05
N ASP A 172 3.92 20.44 13.76
CA ASP A 172 4.59 20.78 15.00
C ASP A 172 4.28 19.73 16.10
N PRO A 173 5.15 19.62 17.14
CA PRO A 173 4.96 18.62 18.19
C PRO A 173 3.65 18.74 18.97
N LYS A 174 3.09 19.95 19.09
CA LYS A 174 1.80 20.16 19.77
C LYS A 174 0.68 19.55 18.93
N LEU A 175 0.64 19.83 17.63
CA LEU A 175 -0.34 19.25 16.72
C LEU A 175 -0.22 17.72 16.67
N VAL A 176 1.00 17.17 16.62
CA VAL A 176 1.21 15.71 16.69
C VAL A 176 0.64 15.15 17.99
N GLY A 177 0.88 15.79 19.13
CA GLY A 177 0.29 15.42 20.42
C GLY A 177 -1.25 15.41 20.39
N THR A 178 -1.88 16.42 19.78
CA THR A 178 -3.33 16.48 19.59
C THR A 178 -3.82 15.35 18.68
N LEU A 179 -3.13 15.09 17.56
CA LEU A 179 -3.47 14.01 16.62
C LEU A 179 -3.44 12.63 17.25
N LEU A 180 -2.54 12.40 18.22
CA LEU A 180 -2.41 11.14 18.93
C LEU A 180 -3.50 10.92 20.01
N THR A 181 -4.24 11.96 20.38
CA THR A 181 -5.22 11.92 21.48
C THR A 181 -6.65 12.23 21.04
N THR A 182 -6.84 12.77 19.84
CA THR A 182 -8.16 13.07 19.28
C THR A 182 -8.88 11.82 18.77
N ASP A 183 -10.19 11.78 18.97
CA ASP A 183 -11.07 10.75 18.38
C ASP A 183 -11.57 11.15 16.98
N ARG A 184 -11.34 12.40 16.57
CA ARG A 184 -11.89 12.96 15.34
C ARG A 184 -10.91 13.89 14.66
N ILE A 185 -10.74 13.69 13.35
CA ILE A 185 -10.04 14.62 12.48
C ILE A 185 -10.93 14.91 11.26
N THR A 186 -11.08 16.19 10.92
CA THR A 186 -11.78 16.63 9.71
C THR A 186 -10.88 17.52 8.86
N ALA A 187 -10.96 17.37 7.54
CA ALA A 187 -10.37 18.30 6.59
C ALA A 187 -11.48 18.93 5.75
N THR A 188 -11.57 20.25 5.75
CA THR A 188 -12.58 21.00 5.03
C THR A 188 -11.92 21.84 3.93
N VAL A 189 -12.47 21.75 2.73
CA VAL A 189 -12.15 22.63 1.59
C VAL A 189 -13.45 23.27 1.11
N HIS A 190 -13.37 24.31 0.30
CA HIS A 190 -14.56 24.91 -0.33
C HIS A 190 -14.60 24.57 -1.81
N ASP A 191 -15.76 24.19 -2.34
CA ASP A 191 -15.94 23.98 -3.78
C ASP A 191 -16.01 25.32 -4.54
N THR A 192 -16.08 25.28 -5.87
CA THR A 192 -16.19 26.50 -6.70
C THR A 192 -17.47 27.32 -6.49
N GLN A 193 -18.45 26.81 -5.74
CA GLN A 193 -19.67 27.50 -5.34
C GLN A 193 -19.63 27.95 -3.87
N ASP A 194 -18.43 27.92 -3.26
CA ASP A 194 -18.18 28.29 -1.86
C ASP A 194 -18.88 27.38 -0.84
N ARG A 195 -19.22 26.15 -1.23
CA ARG A 195 -19.83 25.18 -0.31
C ARG A 195 -18.74 24.38 0.39
N PRO A 196 -18.85 24.13 1.70
CA PRO A 196 -17.88 23.31 2.42
C PRO A 196 -17.99 21.85 1.98
N VAL A 197 -16.85 21.26 1.64
CA VAL A 197 -16.66 19.84 1.39
C VAL A 197 -15.77 19.29 2.51
N THR A 198 -16.38 18.55 3.43
CA THR A 198 -15.69 18.02 4.61
C THR A 198 -15.37 16.54 4.43
N TYR A 199 -14.09 16.21 4.59
CA TYR A 199 -13.57 14.85 4.61
C TYR A 199 -13.38 14.42 6.07
N SER A 200 -14.04 13.33 6.48
CA SER A 200 -13.78 12.69 7.77
C SER A 200 -12.55 11.79 7.65
N ILE A 201 -11.58 11.97 8.53
CA ILE A 201 -10.34 11.20 8.58
C ILE A 201 -10.42 10.27 9.78
N ASP A 202 -10.25 8.97 9.55
CA ASP A 202 -10.26 7.98 10.61
C ASP A 202 -8.88 7.94 11.30
N VAL A 203 -8.89 8.03 12.62
CA VAL A 203 -7.67 8.02 13.46
C VAL A 203 -7.13 6.61 13.71
N ASN A 204 -7.90 5.57 13.38
CA ASN A 204 -7.53 4.18 13.61
C ASN A 204 -6.27 3.80 12.83
N GLY A 205 -5.16 3.65 13.55
CA GLY A 205 -3.86 3.29 12.99
C GLY A 205 -2.92 4.47 12.80
N LEU A 206 -3.36 5.72 13.01
CA LEU A 206 -2.51 6.90 12.93
C LEU A 206 -1.34 6.83 13.92
N ALA A 207 -1.64 6.60 15.21
CA ALA A 207 -0.62 6.52 16.26
C ALA A 207 0.39 5.38 15.99
N THR A 208 -0.09 4.21 15.56
CA THR A 208 0.77 3.09 15.17
C THR A 208 1.64 3.45 13.98
N GLY A 209 1.06 4.10 12.97
CA GLY A 209 1.76 4.54 11.77
C GLY A 209 2.88 5.55 12.07
N LEU A 210 2.61 6.57 12.90
CA LEU A 210 3.62 7.55 13.29
C LEU A 210 4.78 6.90 14.04
N ARG A 211 4.49 5.96 14.96
CA ARG A 211 5.53 5.18 15.65
C ARG A 211 6.38 4.35 14.68
N MET A 212 5.77 3.74 13.66
CA MET A 212 6.53 3.00 12.64
C MET A 212 7.49 3.92 11.88
N LEU A 213 7.11 5.18 11.62
CA LEU A 213 8.02 6.17 11.03
C LEU A 213 9.20 6.52 11.97
N ASP A 214 8.96 6.64 13.28
CA ASP A 214 10.02 6.86 14.26
C ASP A 214 10.98 5.67 14.38
N ASP A 215 10.46 4.44 14.37
CA ASP A 215 11.25 3.22 14.49
C ASP A 215 12.21 3.05 13.30
N GLU A 216 11.76 3.39 12.09
CA GLU A 216 12.62 3.34 10.90
C GLU A 216 13.76 4.35 10.99
N ARG A 217 13.49 5.60 11.42
CA ARG A 217 14.53 6.62 11.62
C ARG A 217 15.63 6.13 12.56
N ASN A 218 15.25 5.45 13.63
CA ASN A 218 16.20 4.97 14.64
C ASN A 218 16.98 3.71 14.19
N SER A 219 16.64 3.14 13.03
CA SER A 219 17.28 1.95 12.47
C SER A 219 18.36 2.27 11.43
N ILE A 220 18.47 3.54 11.00
CA ILE A 220 19.48 4.07 10.07
C ILE A 220 20.62 4.70 10.88
#